data_AF-A0A8T7H780-F1
#
_entry.id   AF-A0A8T7H780-F1
#
_cell.length_a   1.000
_cell.length_b   1.000
_cell.length_c   1.000
_cell.angle_alpha   90.00
_cell.angle_beta   90.00
_cell.angle_gamma   90.00
#
_symmetry.space_group_name_H-M   'P 1'
#
loop_
_entity.id
_entity.type
_entity.pdbx_description
1 polymer ?
#
loop_
_entity_poly.entity_id
_entity_poly.type
_entity_poly.pdbx_seq_one_letter_code
_entity_poly.pdbx_strand_id
1 'polypeptide(L)'
;MAEENSKEEKTEKPEEKGKKPEEAKKAAVRFTPGIPASVEELIGRTGTRGEAIQVRCKILDGRDINKVIRRNVKGPVQLGDILMLRETEIEARQLTKGGRGMS
;
A
#
# COMPACT_ATOMS: atom_id res chain seq x y z
N MET A 1 -2.67 26.76 44.74
CA MET A 1 -2.83 25.91 43.54
C MET A 1 -1.44 25.64 43.01
N ALA A 2 -0.92 24.44 43.26
CA ALA A 2 0.44 24.05 42.91
C ALA A 2 0.41 22.99 41.80
N GLU A 3 1.24 23.26 40.80
CA GLU A 3 2.05 22.32 40.00
C GLU A 3 1.35 21.29 39.09
N GLU A 4 1.58 21.53 37.80
CA GLU A 4 1.66 20.53 36.74
C GLU A 4 2.52 19.34 37.16
N ASN A 5 2.00 18.13 36.94
CA ASN A 5 2.82 16.92 36.79
C ASN A 5 1.98 15.94 35.95
N SER A 6 2.29 15.80 34.67
CA SER A 6 3.18 14.76 34.13
C SER A 6 2.78 13.34 34.57
N LYS A 7 2.32 12.55 33.59
CA LYS A 7 2.54 11.10 33.61
C LYS A 7 2.59 10.57 32.20
N GLU A 8 3.82 10.38 31.74
CA GLU A 8 4.18 9.50 30.65
C GLU A 8 3.79 8.06 31.01
N GLU A 9 3.22 7.32 30.09
CA GLU A 9 3.42 5.86 30.03
C GLU A 9 3.44 5.40 28.57
N LYS A 10 4.64 5.57 28.00
CA LYS A 10 5.40 4.61 27.20
C LYS A 10 4.71 3.26 26.98
N THR A 11 4.37 2.95 25.73
CA THR A 11 4.41 1.55 25.25
C THR A 11 5.19 1.50 23.94
N GLU A 12 6.50 1.33 24.12
CA GLU A 12 7.46 0.88 23.12
C GLU A 12 7.06 -0.49 22.59
N LYS A 13 6.98 -0.64 21.27
CA LYS A 13 7.11 -1.93 20.57
C LYS A 13 7.76 -1.70 19.20
N PRO A 14 8.58 -2.66 18.71
CA PRO A 14 10.04 -2.48 18.75
C PRO A 14 10.67 -2.30 17.36
N GLU A 15 11.81 -1.61 17.32
CA GLU A 15 12.78 -1.68 16.23
C GLU A 15 13.27 -3.13 16.05
N GLU A 16 12.86 -3.80 14.98
CA GLU A 16 13.41 -5.11 14.65
C GLU A 16 14.75 -4.93 13.92
N LYS A 17 15.83 -4.88 14.72
CA LYS A 17 17.21 -4.96 14.25
C LYS A 17 17.45 -6.28 13.50
N GLY A 18 18.07 -6.14 12.34
CA GLY A 18 18.33 -7.21 11.41
C GLY A 18 19.17 -8.36 11.97
N LYS A 19 18.78 -9.58 11.58
CA LYS A 19 19.67 -10.73 11.52
C LYS A 19 19.98 -10.98 10.05
N LYS A 20 21.23 -10.74 9.64
CA LYS A 20 21.80 -11.29 8.40
C LYS A 20 22.23 -12.74 8.66
N PRO A 21 21.81 -13.72 7.85
CA PRO A 21 22.55 -14.96 7.66
C PRO A 21 23.51 -14.83 6.47
N GLU A 22 24.69 -15.39 6.67
CA GLU A 22 25.86 -15.42 5.81
C GLU A 22 25.72 -16.40 4.64
N GLU A 23 26.31 -16.00 3.51
CA GLU A 23 26.77 -16.76 2.33
C GLU A 23 25.90 -17.82 1.61
N ALA A 24 25.42 -17.42 0.44
CA ALA A 24 25.58 -18.21 -0.79
C ALA A 24 25.69 -17.24 -1.99
N LYS A 25 26.81 -17.25 -2.72
CA LYS A 25 27.00 -16.48 -3.95
C LYS A 25 25.95 -16.91 -5.00
N LYS A 26 24.85 -16.16 -5.08
CA LYS A 26 23.83 -16.24 -6.13
C LYS A 26 23.56 -14.82 -6.62
N ALA A 27 23.42 -14.65 -7.93
CA ALA A 27 23.24 -13.37 -8.63
C ALA A 27 22.48 -12.36 -7.75
N ALA A 28 23.10 -11.23 -7.43
CA ALA A 28 22.57 -10.27 -6.46
C ALA A 28 21.22 -9.73 -6.93
N VAL A 29 20.12 -10.34 -6.46
CA VAL A 29 18.77 -9.87 -6.73
C VAL A 29 18.58 -8.59 -5.94
N ARG A 30 18.40 -7.48 -6.65
CA ARG A 30 18.16 -6.17 -6.04
C ARG A 30 16.69 -6.11 -5.62
N PHE A 31 16.44 -6.27 -4.33
CA PHE A 31 15.10 -6.11 -3.76
C PHE A 31 14.89 -4.63 -3.39
N THR A 32 13.84 -4.03 -3.92
CA THR A 32 13.37 -2.70 -3.48
C THR A 32 12.45 -2.91 -2.27
N PRO A 33 12.60 -2.15 -1.17
CA PRO A 33 11.67 -2.20 -0.05
C PRO A 33 10.27 -1.79 -0.54
N GLY A 34 9.27 -2.62 -0.26
CA GLY A 34 7.88 -2.31 -0.55
C GLY A 34 7.23 -1.53 0.59
N ILE A 35 6.31 -0.64 0.26
CA ILE A 35 5.56 0.17 1.19
C ILE A 35 4.20 -0.50 1.45
N PRO A 36 3.84 -0.81 2.70
CA PRO A 36 2.54 -1.41 3.03
C PRO A 36 1.41 -0.39 2.87
N ALA A 37 0.30 -0.83 2.27
CA ALA A 37 -0.92 -0.04 2.11
C ALA A 37 -2.16 -0.91 2.36
N SER A 38 -3.13 -0.40 3.12
CA SER A 38 -4.40 -1.07 3.41
C SER A 38 -5.47 -0.73 2.36
N VAL A 39 -6.26 -1.70 1.91
CA VAL A 39 -7.39 -1.46 1.00
C VAL A 39 -8.57 -0.87 1.76
N GLU A 40 -8.91 0.38 1.46
CA GLU A 40 -10.04 1.10 2.05
C GLU A 40 -11.33 0.93 1.24
N GLU A 41 -11.22 0.85 -0.10
CA GLU A 41 -12.41 0.79 -0.96
C GLU A 41 -12.14 0.04 -2.28
N LEU A 42 -13.15 -0.70 -2.74
CA LEU A 42 -13.18 -1.38 -4.04
C LEU A 42 -13.94 -0.49 -5.04
N ILE A 43 -13.26 0.05 -6.07
CA ILE A 43 -13.91 0.92 -7.07
C ILE A 43 -14.70 0.09 -8.08
N GLY A 44 -14.12 -1.01 -8.57
CA GLY A 44 -14.76 -1.89 -9.55
C GLY A 44 -13.78 -2.58 -10.47
N ARG A 45 -14.28 -3.34 -11.44
CA ARG A 45 -13.44 -4.04 -12.44
C ARG A 45 -12.99 -3.07 -13.54
N THR A 46 -11.71 -3.16 -13.89
CA THR A 46 -11.00 -2.33 -14.86
C THR A 46 -10.31 -3.21 -15.91
N GLY A 47 -10.13 -2.68 -17.12
CA GLY A 47 -9.53 -3.36 -18.27
C GLY A 47 -10.56 -3.87 -19.26
N THR A 48 -10.19 -3.99 -20.54
CA THR A 48 -11.11 -4.41 -21.63
C THR A 48 -11.74 -5.78 -21.40
N ARG A 49 -11.07 -6.65 -20.64
CA ARG A 49 -11.56 -7.99 -20.27
C ARG A 49 -11.94 -8.13 -18.79
N GLY A 50 -11.94 -7.04 -18.02
CA GLY A 50 -12.26 -7.06 -16.58
C GLY A 50 -11.28 -7.87 -15.72
N GLU A 51 -10.02 -8.00 -16.16
CA GLU A 51 -8.99 -8.83 -15.53
C GLU A 51 -8.41 -8.23 -14.23
N ALA A 52 -8.63 -6.93 -14.00
CA ALA A 52 -8.15 -6.22 -12.83
C ALA A 52 -9.30 -5.56 -12.07
N ILE A 53 -9.11 -5.38 -10.77
CA ILE A 53 -9.98 -4.60 -9.90
C ILE A 53 -9.23 -3.34 -9.54
N GLN A 54 -9.85 -2.18 -9.77
CA GLN A 54 -9.32 -0.92 -9.29
C GLN A 54 -9.73 -0.75 -7.82
N VAL A 55 -8.75 -0.49 -6.97
CA VAL A 55 -8.92 -0.32 -5.52
C VAL A 55 -8.34 1.02 -5.09
N ARG A 56 -8.91 1.58 -4.03
CA ARG A 56 -8.29 2.66 -3.26
C ARG A 56 -7.62 2.04 -2.05
N CYS A 57 -6.31 2.24 -1.94
CA CYS A 57 -5.56 1.83 -0.78
C CYS A 57 -4.92 3.04 -0.10
N LYS A 58 -4.87 2.98 1.23
CA LYS A 58 -4.27 3.97 2.11
C LYS A 58 -2.91 3.49 2.56
N ILE A 59 -1.89 4.33 2.38
CA ILE A 59 -0.52 4.01 2.75
C ILE A 59 -0.37 4.02 4.27
N LEU A 60 0.21 2.95 4.82
CA LEU A 60 0.38 2.76 6.26
C LEU A 60 1.75 3.28 6.76
N ASP A 61 2.77 3.25 5.91
CA ASP A 61 4.15 3.56 6.28
C ASP A 61 4.89 4.33 5.18
N GLY A 62 6.02 4.97 5.52
CA GLY A 62 6.89 5.67 4.58
C GLY A 62 6.67 7.18 4.51
N ARG A 63 6.92 7.78 3.34
CA ARG A 63 6.85 9.24 3.14
C ARG A 63 5.43 9.77 2.94
N ASP A 64 4.53 8.92 2.44
CA ASP A 64 3.18 9.26 2.00
C ASP A 64 2.10 8.71 2.97
N ILE A 65 2.38 8.69 4.29
CA ILE A 65 1.45 8.12 5.28
C ILE A 65 0.07 8.78 5.18
N ASN A 66 -0.99 7.97 5.28
CA ASN A 66 -2.40 8.37 5.13
C ASN A 66 -2.82 8.86 3.74
N LYS A 67 -1.92 8.88 2.75
CA LYS A 67 -2.31 9.18 1.37
C LYS A 67 -3.10 8.00 0.79
N VAL A 68 -4.24 8.32 0.18
CA VAL A 68 -5.07 7.35 -0.53
C VAL A 68 -4.70 7.39 -1.99
N ILE A 69 -4.36 6.23 -2.54
CA ILE A 69 -3.96 6.07 -3.94
C ILE A 69 -4.77 4.98 -4.62
N ARG A 70 -4.97 5.13 -5.92
CA ARG A 70 -5.61 4.09 -6.74
C ARG A 70 -4.60 3.09 -7.27
N ARG A 71 -4.91 1.80 -7.14
CA ARG A 71 -4.12 0.70 -7.70
C ARG A 71 -4.99 -0.29 -8.44
N ASN A 72 -4.40 -0.94 -9.44
CA ASN A 72 -5.01 -2.08 -10.11
C ASN A 72 -4.47 -3.35 -9.49
N VAL A 73 -5.36 -4.17 -8.94
CA VAL A 73 -5.04 -5.48 -8.38
C VAL A 73 -5.57 -6.54 -9.32
N LYS A 74 -4.76 -7.56 -9.59
CA LYS A 74 -5.20 -8.72 -10.37
C LYS A 74 -5.70 -9.80 -9.41
N GLY A 75 -6.91 -10.30 -9.65
CA GLY A 75 -7.53 -11.33 -8.81
C GLY A 75 -8.50 -10.77 -7.77
N PRO A 76 -9.05 -11.64 -6.90
CA PRO A 76 -9.96 -11.26 -5.83
C PRO A 76 -9.22 -10.45 -4.76
N VAL A 77 -9.89 -9.42 -4.24
CA VAL A 77 -9.36 -8.54 -3.19
C VAL A 77 -10.53 -8.07 -2.31
N GLN A 78 -10.27 -7.91 -1.02
CA GLN A 78 -11.25 -7.55 -0.01
C GLN A 78 -10.85 -6.26 0.72
N LEU A 79 -11.82 -5.67 1.43
CA LEU A 79 -11.57 -4.52 2.29
C LEU A 79 -10.66 -4.94 3.46
N GLY A 80 -9.67 -4.12 3.76
CA GLY A 80 -8.69 -4.38 4.82
C GLY A 80 -7.48 -5.22 4.40
N ASP A 81 -7.41 -5.67 3.14
CA ASP A 81 -6.22 -6.36 2.62
C ASP A 81 -5.00 -5.43 2.61
N ILE A 82 -3.81 -5.97 2.89
CA ILE A 82 -2.54 -5.21 2.85
C ILE A 82 -1.80 -5.51 1.54
N LEU A 83 -1.53 -4.46 0.77
CA LEU A 83 -0.79 -4.48 -0.48
C LEU A 83 0.62 -3.91 -0.26
N MET A 84 1.63 -4.63 -0.77
CA MET A 84 3.01 -4.13 -0.80
C MET A 84 3.26 -3.38 -2.11
N LEU A 85 3.37 -2.06 -2.02
CA LEU A 85 3.55 -1.17 -3.15
C LEU A 85 5.03 -0.88 -3.38
N ARG A 86 5.51 -1.04 -4.61
CA ARG A 86 6.88 -0.63 -4.96
C ARG A 86 7.03 0.88 -5.07
N GLU A 87 5.97 1.56 -5.50
CA GLU A 87 5.95 3.00 -5.77
C GLU A 87 4.59 3.58 -5.35
N THR A 88 4.61 4.60 -4.51
CA THR A 88 3.41 5.29 -3.99
C THR A 88 2.98 6.48 -4.85
N GLU A 89 3.81 6.90 -5.81
CA GLU A 89 3.60 8.12 -6.59
C GLU A 89 2.70 7.92 -7.82
N ILE A 90 2.68 6.72 -8.42
CA ILE A 90 2.04 6.49 -9.73
C ILE A 90 0.60 5.96 -9.61
N GLU A 91 -0.40 6.84 -9.67
CA GLU A 91 -1.80 6.37 -9.63
C GLU A 91 -2.28 5.67 -10.91
N ALA A 92 -3.14 4.67 -10.75
CA ALA A 92 -3.88 4.11 -11.88
C ALA A 92 -4.84 5.17 -12.48
N ARG A 93 -4.88 5.25 -13.81
CA ARG A 93 -5.81 6.13 -14.54
C ARG A 93 -7.25 5.88 -14.07
N GLN A 94 -8.01 6.97 -13.95
CA GLN A 94 -9.42 6.88 -13.57
C GLN A 94 -10.20 6.07 -14.62
N LEU A 95 -11.08 5.19 -14.14
CA LEU A 95 -12.04 4.50 -14.99
C LEU A 95 -13.02 5.55 -15.56
N THR A 96 -12.76 6.05 -16.78
CA THR A 96 -13.71 6.91 -17.48
C THR A 96 -14.74 6.03 -18.19
N LYS A 97 -16.02 6.17 -17.81
CA LYS A 97 -17.17 5.69 -18.60
C LYS A 97 -17.35 6.59 -19.83
N GLY A 98 -16.38 6.59 -20.75
CA GLY A 98 -16.42 7.35 -22.00
C GLY A 98 -16.53 6.39 -23.19
N GLY A 99 -17.73 6.24 -23.73
CA GLY A 99 -18.06 5.27 -24.77
C GLY A 99 -17.22 5.39 -26.05
N ARG A 100 -16.75 4.24 -26.53
CA ARG A 100 -16.54 4.03 -27.97
C ARG A 100 -17.64 3.10 -28.44
N GLY A 101 -18.49 3.60 -29.33
CA GLY A 101 -19.53 2.81 -29.98
C GLY A 101 -20.95 3.19 -29.56
N MET A 102 -21.33 4.46 -29.74
CA MET A 102 -22.70 4.77 -30.13
C MET A 102 -22.63 5.04 -31.63
N SER A 103 -22.83 3.99 -32.42
CA SER A 103 -23.23 4.09 -33.83
C SER A 103 -24.72 4.35 -33.91
#